data_AF-A0A2W6YUI9-F1
#
_entry.id   AF-A0A2W6YUI9-F1
#
_cell.length_a   1.000
_cell.length_b   1.000
_cell.length_c   1.000
_cell.angle_alpha   90.00
_cell.angle_beta   90.00
_cell.angle_gamma   90.00
#
_symmetry.space_group_name_H-M   'P 1'
#
loop_
_entity.id
_entity.type
_entity.pdbx_description
1 polymer ?
#
loop_
_entity_poly.entity_id
_entity_poly.type
_entity_poly.pdbx_seq_one_letter_code
_entity_poly.pdbx_strand_id
1 'polypeptide(L)'
;MTTIRKVIGDPNEFWSELSWTDLSSAEQELWGQLGWNEENWDGELDFPEWEDLSSEDQELWGVLGWSQASWEGDDDIPASAEKLWEELTPEEQAAATKLGYDQDKWDSDEL
;
A
#
# COMPACT_ATOMS: atom_id res chain seq x y z
N MET A 1 -3.79 30.01 -14.98
CA MET A 1 -2.33 30.12 -15.18
C MET A 1 -1.79 28.72 -14.97
N THR A 2 -1.44 28.05 -16.06
CA THR A 2 -1.10 26.62 -16.08
C THR A 2 0.42 26.52 -15.92
N THR A 3 0.91 26.76 -14.71
CA THR A 3 2.35 26.82 -14.45
C THR A 3 2.81 25.48 -13.89
N ILE A 4 3.50 24.70 -14.73
CA ILE A 4 4.24 23.50 -14.29
C ILE A 4 5.36 23.96 -13.36
N ARG A 5 5.52 23.30 -12.20
CA ARG A 5 6.58 23.65 -11.25
C ARG A 5 7.95 23.44 -11.88
N LYS A 6 8.89 24.33 -11.58
CA LYS A 6 10.25 24.24 -12.12
C LYS A 6 11.02 23.18 -11.34
N VAL A 7 11.31 22.08 -12.00
CA VAL A 7 12.16 21.03 -11.46
C VAL A 7 13.63 21.45 -11.55
N ILE A 8 14.37 21.34 -10.45
CA ILE A 8 15.80 21.67 -10.37
C ILE A 8 16.51 20.42 -9.86
N GLY A 9 17.27 19.74 -10.73
CA GLY A 9 17.91 18.47 -10.39
C GLY A 9 17.45 17.36 -11.34
N ASP A 10 17.48 16.11 -10.86
CA ASP A 10 16.96 14.97 -11.59
C ASP A 10 15.41 15.00 -11.57
N PRO A 11 14.75 15.03 -12.74
CA PRO A 11 13.30 15.07 -12.79
C PRO A 11 12.65 13.82 -12.22
N ASN A 12 13.26 12.65 -12.36
CA ASN A 12 12.67 11.41 -11.90
C ASN A 12 12.58 11.39 -10.37
N GLU A 13 13.65 11.75 -9.68
CA GLU A 13 13.65 11.85 -8.20
C GLU A 13 12.63 12.86 -7.69
N PHE A 14 12.51 14.02 -8.34
CA PHE A 14 11.58 15.06 -7.91
C PHE A 14 10.10 14.67 -8.09
N TRP A 15 9.77 14.00 -9.20
CA TRP A 15 8.37 13.60 -9.46
C TRP A 15 7.99 12.33 -8.71
N SER A 16 8.94 11.44 -8.37
CA SER A 16 8.67 10.25 -7.55
C SER A 16 8.39 10.56 -6.08
N GLU A 17 8.74 11.75 -5.59
CA GLU A 17 8.40 12.22 -4.23
C GLU A 17 6.98 12.81 -4.13
N LEU A 18 6.24 12.89 -5.24
CA LEU A 18 4.94 13.55 -5.33
C LEU A 18 3.86 12.56 -5.71
N SER A 19 2.76 12.56 -4.95
CA SER A 19 1.58 11.81 -5.37
C SER A 19 0.88 12.48 -6.56
N TRP A 20 0.02 11.76 -7.27
CA TRP A 20 -0.82 12.32 -8.33
C TRP A 20 -1.70 13.45 -7.80
N THR A 21 -2.14 13.36 -6.54
CA THR A 21 -2.93 14.40 -5.88
C THR A 21 -2.10 15.63 -5.51
N ASP A 22 -0.78 15.50 -5.35
CA ASP A 22 0.15 16.62 -5.15
C ASP A 22 0.41 17.41 -6.43
N LEU A 23 0.08 16.85 -7.59
CA LEU A 23 0.18 17.52 -8.89
C LEU A 23 -0.96 18.53 -9.08
N SER A 24 -0.63 19.70 -9.62
CA SER A 24 -1.64 20.65 -10.08
C SER A 24 -2.39 20.11 -11.30
N SER A 25 -3.60 20.60 -11.58
CA SER A 25 -4.36 20.17 -12.77
C SER A 25 -3.56 20.31 -14.08
N ALA A 26 -2.67 21.30 -14.15
CA ALA A 26 -1.73 21.51 -15.24
C ALA A 26 -0.76 20.33 -15.45
N GLU A 27 -0.25 19.81 -14.34
CA GLU A 27 0.74 18.73 -14.28
C GLU A 27 0.07 17.38 -14.52
N GLN A 28 -1.11 17.16 -13.92
CA GLN A 28 -1.95 15.98 -14.19
C GLN A 28 -2.33 15.90 -15.68
N GLU A 29 -2.71 17.01 -16.33
CA GLU A 29 -2.99 17.03 -17.77
C GLU A 29 -1.74 16.72 -18.62
N LEU A 30 -0.55 17.13 -18.18
CA LEU A 30 0.72 16.88 -18.88
C LEU A 30 1.12 15.42 -18.79
N TRP A 31 1.07 14.84 -17.59
CA TRP A 31 1.38 13.43 -17.35
C TRP A 31 0.28 12.51 -17.92
N GLY A 32 -0.98 12.96 -17.87
CA GLY A 32 -2.13 12.36 -18.56
C GLY A 32 -1.91 12.16 -20.05
N GLN A 33 -1.34 13.16 -20.74
CA GLN A 33 -0.98 13.05 -22.16
C GLN A 33 0.12 12.03 -22.43
N LEU A 34 0.98 11.76 -21.44
CA LEU A 34 2.03 10.74 -21.49
C LEU A 34 1.51 9.34 -21.10
N GLY A 35 0.22 9.22 -20.77
CA GLY A 35 -0.42 7.95 -20.39
C GLY A 35 -0.39 7.65 -18.89
N TRP A 36 0.07 8.59 -18.07
CA TRP A 36 0.02 8.47 -16.62
C TRP A 36 -1.35 8.88 -16.08
N ASN A 37 -1.75 8.27 -14.98
CA ASN A 37 -2.96 8.57 -14.25
C ASN A 37 -2.74 8.17 -12.79
N GLU A 38 -3.61 8.59 -11.88
CA GLU A 38 -3.53 8.29 -10.44
C GLU A 38 -3.16 6.82 -10.17
N GLU A 39 -3.84 5.87 -10.82
CA GLU A 39 -3.65 4.43 -10.59
C GLU A 39 -2.24 3.91 -10.95
N ASN A 40 -1.55 4.54 -11.91
CA ASN A 40 -0.21 4.13 -12.35
C ASN A 40 0.90 5.10 -11.91
N TRP A 41 0.53 6.30 -11.46
CA TRP A 41 1.46 7.29 -10.93
C TRP A 41 1.69 7.06 -9.44
N ASP A 42 0.60 6.90 -8.70
CA ASP A 42 0.60 6.50 -7.29
C ASP A 42 0.50 4.98 -7.16
N GLY A 43 1.08 4.24 -8.12
CA GLY A 43 1.14 2.78 -8.10
C GLY A 43 2.07 2.23 -7.01
N GLU A 44 1.99 2.80 -5.80
CA GLU A 44 2.36 2.16 -4.56
C GLU A 44 1.04 1.70 -3.96
N LEU A 45 0.90 0.40 -3.76
CA LEU A 45 -0.31 -0.30 -3.32
C LEU A 45 -1.09 0.58 -2.33
N ASP A 46 -2.28 1.04 -2.73
CA ASP A 46 -3.23 1.75 -1.87
C ASP A 46 -3.75 0.75 -0.83
N PHE A 47 -2.88 0.38 0.10
CA PHE A 47 -3.24 -0.37 1.27
C PHE A 47 -4.03 0.60 2.13
N PRO A 48 -5.31 0.29 2.42
CA PRO A 48 -6.13 1.18 3.22
C PRO A 48 -5.43 1.47 4.56
N GLU A 49 -5.54 2.70 5.05
CA GLU A 49 -5.09 3.04 6.40
C GLU A 49 -5.77 2.09 7.41
N TRP A 50 -5.11 1.80 8.53
CA TRP A 50 -5.69 0.88 9.52
C TRP A 50 -7.09 1.33 9.96
N GLU A 51 -7.32 2.64 10.07
CA GLU A 51 -8.61 3.24 10.45
C GLU A 51 -9.69 3.09 9.35
N ASP A 52 -9.30 2.90 8.09
CA ASP A 52 -10.21 2.66 6.96
C ASP A 52 -10.62 1.18 6.82
N LEU A 53 -9.88 0.27 7.47
CA LEU A 53 -10.28 -1.13 7.57
C LEU A 53 -11.59 -1.27 8.35
N SER A 54 -12.41 -2.24 7.96
CA SER A 54 -13.59 -2.57 8.74
C SER A 54 -13.18 -3.11 10.12
N SER A 55 -14.02 -2.92 11.14
CA SER A 55 -13.71 -3.48 12.48
C SER A 55 -13.53 -5.00 12.46
N GLU A 56 -14.11 -5.69 11.47
CA GLU A 56 -13.91 -7.13 11.28
C GLU A 56 -12.50 -7.40 10.73
N ASP A 57 -12.04 -6.65 9.73
CA ASP A 57 -10.69 -6.79 9.16
C ASP A 57 -9.61 -6.43 10.19
N GLN A 58 -9.79 -5.35 10.95
CA GLN A 58 -8.89 -4.97 12.04
C GLN A 58 -8.74 -6.10 13.08
N GLU A 59 -9.83 -6.78 13.42
CA GLU A 59 -9.79 -7.91 14.36
C GLU A 59 -9.03 -9.10 13.76
N LEU A 60 -9.25 -9.40 12.48
CA LEU A 60 -8.56 -10.49 11.77
C LEU A 60 -7.07 -10.23 11.60
N TRP A 61 -6.69 -9.01 11.22
CA TRP A 61 -5.30 -8.56 11.20
C TRP A 61 -4.69 -8.57 12.61
N GLY A 62 -5.47 -8.23 13.64
CA GLY A 62 -5.08 -8.37 15.03
C GLY A 62 -4.74 -9.80 15.45
N VAL A 63 -5.44 -10.81 14.92
CA VAL A 63 -5.10 -12.24 15.15
C VAL A 63 -3.76 -12.59 14.54
N LEU A 64 -3.42 -11.98 13.40
CA LEU A 64 -2.10 -12.05 12.77
C LEU A 64 -1.05 -11.24 13.55
N GLY A 65 -1.43 -10.51 14.60
CA GLY A 65 -0.53 -9.68 15.40
C GLY A 65 -0.30 -8.28 14.82
N TRP A 66 -0.99 -7.93 13.74
CA TRP A 66 -0.96 -6.56 13.23
C TRP A 66 -1.71 -5.63 14.18
N SER A 67 -1.18 -4.44 14.29
CA SER A 67 -1.80 -3.33 15.00
C SER A 67 -1.69 -2.10 14.12
N GLN A 68 -2.47 -1.07 14.44
CA GLN A 68 -2.37 0.22 13.77
C GLN A 68 -0.92 0.71 13.66
N ALA A 69 -0.15 0.63 14.75
CA ALA A 69 1.24 1.07 14.76
C ALA A 69 2.13 0.24 13.82
N SER A 70 1.99 -1.10 13.81
CA SER A 70 2.73 -1.96 12.88
C SER A 70 2.30 -1.79 11.43
N TRP A 71 1.02 -1.50 11.19
CA TRP A 71 0.43 -1.30 9.86
C TRP A 71 0.88 0.02 9.23
N GLU A 72 0.94 1.09 10.03
CA GLU A 72 1.39 2.42 9.62
C GLU A 72 2.92 2.58 9.67
N GLY A 73 3.66 1.53 10.06
CA GLY A 73 5.12 1.54 10.15
C GLY A 73 5.71 2.31 11.35
N ASP A 74 4.91 2.58 12.38
CA ASP A 74 5.33 3.18 13.64
C ASP A 74 5.96 2.15 14.61
N ASP A 75 5.60 0.86 14.47
CA ASP A 75 6.10 -0.27 15.26
C ASP A 75 6.63 -1.42 14.38
N ASP A 76 7.24 -2.44 14.99
CA ASP A 76 7.76 -3.60 14.26
C ASP A 76 6.62 -4.39 13.59
N ILE A 77 6.89 -4.92 12.40
CA ILE A 77 5.96 -5.83 11.71
C ILE A 77 5.79 -7.11 12.53
N PRO A 78 4.58 -7.69 12.58
CA PRO A 78 4.36 -8.91 13.32
C PRO A 78 5.09 -10.08 12.66
N ALA A 79 5.51 -11.05 13.48
CA ALA A 79 6.18 -12.25 13.00
C ALA A 79 5.33 -13.10 12.04
N SER A 80 4.01 -12.87 11.95
CA SER A 80 3.15 -13.52 10.95
C SER A 80 3.45 -13.04 9.53
N ALA A 81 3.84 -11.78 9.35
CA ALA A 81 4.14 -11.18 8.04
C ALA A 81 5.39 -11.79 7.39
N GLU A 82 6.33 -12.28 8.21
CA GLU A 82 7.57 -12.92 7.74
C GLU A 82 7.44 -14.46 7.60
N LYS A 83 6.30 -15.03 7.99
CA LYS A 83 6.06 -16.47 7.95
C LYS A 83 5.36 -16.88 6.67
N LEU A 84 5.75 -18.04 6.15
CA LEU A 84 4.96 -18.74 5.14
C LEU A 84 3.63 -19.21 5.72
N TRP A 85 2.63 -19.41 4.87
CA TRP A 85 1.30 -19.88 5.26
C TRP A 85 1.36 -21.17 6.11
N GLU A 86 2.27 -22.08 5.78
CA GLU A 86 2.46 -23.34 6.54
C GLU A 86 3.04 -23.13 7.95
N GLU A 87 3.71 -22.00 8.19
CA GLU A 87 4.29 -21.63 9.49
C GLU A 87 3.33 -20.81 10.36
N LEU A 88 2.24 -20.30 9.78
CA LEU A 88 1.15 -19.67 10.51
C LEU A 88 0.43 -20.71 11.40
N THR A 89 0.00 -20.25 12.56
CA THR A 89 -0.88 -21.01 13.45
C THR A 89 -2.25 -21.21 12.80
N PRO A 90 -3.03 -22.22 13.24
CA PRO A 90 -4.38 -22.45 12.71
C PRO A 90 -5.31 -21.25 12.86
N GLU A 91 -5.08 -20.39 13.86
CA GLU A 91 -5.85 -19.17 14.11
C GLU A 91 -5.49 -18.08 13.09
N GLU A 92 -4.19 -17.89 12.83
CA GLU A 92 -3.67 -16.97 11.82
C GLU A 92 -4.15 -17.35 10.40
N GLN A 93 -4.06 -18.63 10.03
CA GLN A 93 -4.55 -19.11 8.72
C GLN A 93 -6.07 -18.89 8.57
N ALA A 94 -6.84 -19.13 9.63
CA ALA A 94 -8.29 -18.91 9.60
C ALA A 94 -8.63 -17.42 9.45
N ALA A 95 -7.83 -16.54 10.05
CA ALA A 95 -7.99 -15.09 9.90
C ALA A 95 -7.63 -14.63 8.48
N ALA A 96 -6.48 -15.04 7.97
CA ALA A 96 -6.05 -14.77 6.60
C ALA A 96 -7.06 -15.30 5.56
N THR A 97 -7.64 -16.47 5.78
CA THR A 97 -8.70 -17.04 4.92
C THR A 97 -9.95 -16.16 4.92
N LYS A 98 -10.35 -15.61 6.07
CA LYS A 98 -11.49 -14.68 6.16
C LYS A 98 -11.22 -13.34 5.48
N LEU A 99 -9.97 -12.87 5.54
CA LEU A 99 -9.49 -11.69 4.80
C LEU A 99 -9.43 -11.94 3.28
N GLY A 100 -9.64 -13.18 2.82
CA GLY A 100 -9.64 -13.55 1.40
C GLY A 100 -8.27 -13.93 0.83
N TYR A 101 -7.28 -14.08 1.72
CA TYR A 101 -6.00 -14.70 1.39
C TYR A 101 -6.15 -16.22 1.39
N ASP A 102 -5.41 -16.84 0.49
CA ASP A 102 -5.21 -18.28 0.44
C ASP A 102 -3.70 -18.54 0.43
N GLN A 103 -3.29 -19.79 0.65
CA GLN A 103 -1.87 -20.14 0.72
C GLN A 103 -1.09 -19.62 -0.49
N ASP A 104 -1.66 -19.73 -1.69
CA ASP A 104 -1.00 -19.27 -2.91
C ASP A 104 -0.82 -17.75 -2.87
N LYS A 105 -1.88 -16.99 -2.56
CA LYS A 105 -1.79 -15.52 -2.43
C LYS A 105 -0.90 -15.02 -1.29
N TRP A 106 -0.84 -15.77 -0.18
CA TRP A 106 -0.05 -15.40 0.99
C TRP A 106 1.43 -15.65 0.76
N ASP A 107 1.77 -16.79 0.16
CA ASP A 107 3.15 -17.15 -0.16
C ASP A 107 3.60 -16.54 -1.51
N SER A 108 2.67 -16.04 -2.32
CA SER A 108 2.95 -15.32 -3.57
C SER A 108 3.36 -13.89 -3.27
N ASP A 109 4.56 -13.77 -2.71
CA ASP A 109 5.36 -12.55 -2.64
C ASP A 109 5.86 -12.21 -4.07
N GLU A 110 4.94 -11.76 -4.94
CA GLU A 110 5.34 -11.02 -6.16
C GLU A 110 5.42 -9.53 -5.79
N LEU A 111 6.53 -9.19 -5.13
CA LEU A 111 7.10 -7.83 -5.06
C LEU A 111 7.40 -7.27 -6.47
#